data_AF-F8QEL3-F1
#
_entry.id   AF-F8QEL3-F1
#
_cell.length_a   1.000
_cell.length_b   1.000
_cell.length_c   1.000
_cell.angle_alpha   90.00
_cell.angle_beta   90.00
_cell.angle_gamma   90.00
#
_symmetry.space_group_name_H-M   'P 1'
#
loop_
_entity.id
_entity.type
_entity.pdbx_description
1 polymer ?
#
loop_
_entity_poly.entity_id
_entity_poly.type
_entity_poly.pdbx_seq_one_letter_code
_entity_poly.pdbx_strand_id
1 'polypeptide(L)'
;MRPAKRLRSVASASRTMSEPPTRVFALWKQDGHYYSGTVHSLQSPSSTRYLVKFDDNTEDVVDITRMRRCQLKVGDNVIMVEGGLRGKVTYADGLETEGVVRVEVDNGSKVITSEVETADIRIASRTLASQWKDRMLSAELIVAMVKPKPIKATPSPSKVSIQSTTSTKSESKVLAKTGLVVTLSATNSNRDADRDTVTSLIKSHGGVVIEEWSNIFLMNGTHSQGNKRWVALKDDIRWNPKYGIERVFLLSDDANQKPKFLIALALGIPCISFDWLLRGLKMGGEREKEWQSYLLPAGFSEVLHARVSQLIDMDWGNSPEHLSEIMYNPVASKLFSLKSVVCVGADFVPLPRAKKVNSDAERAKEASRTVPYIILAMGADRVEAVSDIKYASKSDLASFDYVVVKDNGEAGVSLRQDGVKLVHLSWVKDCLIAGRLLSMH
;
A
#
# COMPACT_ATOMS: atom_id res chain seq x y z
N MET A 1 -14.02 58.08 30.13
CA MET A 1 -14.34 56.64 29.97
C MET A 1 -15.81 56.49 29.61
N ARG A 2 -16.10 56.10 28.37
CA ARG A 2 -17.40 55.64 27.85
C ARG A 2 -17.10 54.53 26.84
N PRO A 3 -17.64 53.31 27.00
CA PRO A 3 -17.24 52.19 26.15
C PRO A 3 -17.93 52.26 24.78
N ALA A 4 -17.16 51.88 23.76
CA ALA A 4 -17.50 51.94 22.35
C ALA A 4 -18.58 50.93 21.93
N LYS A 5 -19.44 51.36 21.01
CA LYS A 5 -20.43 50.53 20.29
C LYS A 5 -19.73 49.41 19.53
N ARG A 6 -20.02 48.16 19.88
CA ARG A 6 -19.59 46.98 19.13
C ARG A 6 -20.60 46.71 18.01
N LEU A 7 -20.13 46.72 16.76
CA LEU A 7 -20.89 46.33 15.57
C LEU A 7 -21.48 44.93 15.76
N ARG A 8 -22.76 44.79 15.42
CA ARG A 8 -23.44 43.49 15.25
C ARG A 8 -22.82 42.77 14.05
N SER A 9 -22.16 41.65 14.31
CA SER A 9 -21.89 40.62 13.31
C SER A 9 -23.24 40.02 12.91
N VAL A 10 -23.64 40.25 11.66
CA VAL A 10 -24.80 39.60 11.04
C VAL A 10 -24.41 38.16 10.78
N ALA A 11 -24.67 37.29 11.76
CA ALA A 11 -24.71 35.86 11.50
C ALA A 11 -25.85 35.60 10.52
N SER A 12 -25.52 34.93 9.43
CA SER A 12 -26.39 34.48 8.34
C SER A 12 -27.44 33.49 8.83
N ALA A 13 -28.44 34.02 9.54
CA ALA A 13 -29.73 33.38 9.74
C ALA A 13 -30.54 33.47 8.44
N SER A 14 -30.32 32.55 7.51
CA SER A 14 -31.29 32.08 6.51
C SER A 14 -30.59 31.14 5.52
N ARG A 15 -30.49 29.85 5.84
CA ARG A 15 -30.53 28.81 4.81
C ARG A 15 -31.83 28.02 5.03
N THR A 16 -32.59 28.00 3.96
CA THR A 16 -34.00 27.64 3.78
C THR A 16 -34.33 26.21 4.19
N MET A 17 -35.57 25.99 4.63
CA MET A 17 -36.13 24.71 5.09
C MET A 17 -36.36 23.66 3.98
N SER A 18 -35.53 23.63 2.94
CA SER A 18 -35.81 22.82 1.73
C SER A 18 -34.61 22.04 1.18
N GLU A 19 -33.42 22.16 1.76
CA GLU A 19 -32.26 21.40 1.27
C GLU A 19 -32.27 19.97 1.86
N PRO A 20 -32.10 18.93 1.03
CA PRO A 20 -32.02 17.55 1.52
C PRO A 20 -30.81 17.38 2.46
N PRO A 21 -30.88 16.46 3.44
CA PRO A 21 -29.75 16.17 4.30
C PRO A 21 -28.49 15.81 3.51
N THR A 22 -27.33 16.28 3.98
CA THR A 22 -26.06 16.06 3.27
C THR A 22 -25.71 14.58 3.20
N ARG A 23 -25.62 14.08 1.98
CA ARG A 23 -25.09 12.76 1.64
C ARG A 23 -23.57 12.78 1.67
N VAL A 24 -22.96 11.76 2.27
CA VAL A 24 -21.51 11.65 2.43
C VAL A 24 -21.01 10.25 2.11
N PHE A 25 -19.77 10.15 1.64
CA PHE A 25 -18.95 8.95 1.87
C PHE A 25 -18.21 9.14 3.19
N ALA A 26 -18.44 8.25 4.15
CA ALA A 26 -17.88 8.34 5.50
C ALA A 26 -17.10 7.08 5.87
N LEU A 27 -16.00 7.26 6.61
CA LEU A 27 -15.11 6.16 7.02
C LEU A 27 -15.81 5.20 7.98
N TRP A 28 -15.81 3.91 7.65
CA TRP A 28 -16.05 2.81 8.57
C TRP A 28 -14.70 2.29 9.08
N LYS A 29 -14.46 2.38 10.38
CA LYS A 29 -13.11 2.17 10.95
C LYS A 29 -12.70 0.70 10.99
N GLN A 30 -13.67 -0.22 11.00
CA GLN A 30 -13.47 -1.64 11.19
C GLN A 30 -12.75 -2.28 10.00
N ASP A 31 -12.97 -1.77 8.80
CA ASP A 31 -12.37 -2.26 7.57
C ASP A 31 -11.66 -1.17 6.75
N GLY A 32 -11.60 0.07 7.24
CA GLY A 32 -10.87 1.15 6.58
C GLY A 32 -11.51 1.67 5.28
N HIS A 33 -12.74 1.26 4.94
CA HIS A 33 -13.43 1.71 3.73
C HIS A 33 -14.40 2.86 4.01
N TYR A 34 -14.79 3.58 2.96
CA TYR A 34 -15.79 4.63 3.04
C TYR A 34 -17.06 4.19 2.34
N TYR A 35 -18.17 4.36 3.05
CA TYR A 35 -19.50 3.94 2.63
C TYR A 35 -20.42 5.16 2.51
N SER A 36 -21.40 5.06 1.62
CA SER A 36 -22.40 6.11 1.46
C SER A 36 -23.35 6.14 2.65
N GLY A 37 -23.76 7.35 3.00
CA GLY A 37 -24.67 7.57 4.09
C GLY A 37 -25.14 9.01 4.14
N THR A 38 -25.92 9.31 5.17
CA THR A 38 -26.56 10.60 5.37
C THR A 38 -26.14 11.17 6.71
N VAL A 39 -25.73 12.44 6.72
CA VAL A 39 -25.41 13.14 7.97
C VAL A 39 -26.70 13.33 8.76
N HIS A 40 -26.82 12.61 9.88
CA HIS A 40 -28.02 12.61 10.70
C HIS A 40 -28.01 13.77 11.69
N SER A 41 -26.95 13.92 12.48
CA SER A 41 -26.89 14.96 13.53
C SER A 41 -25.46 15.31 13.89
N LEU A 42 -25.22 16.56 14.28
CA LEU A 42 -23.95 16.96 14.88
C LEU A 42 -23.87 16.42 16.33
N GLN A 43 -22.75 15.78 16.69
CA GLN A 43 -22.60 15.14 18.01
C GLN A 43 -22.67 16.15 19.16
N SER A 44 -22.04 17.31 18.99
CA SER A 44 -22.17 18.44 19.91
C SER A 44 -21.89 19.77 19.19
N PRO A 45 -22.44 20.91 19.66
CA PRO A 45 -22.35 22.20 18.96
C PRO A 45 -20.93 22.71 18.66
N SER A 46 -19.93 22.25 19.41
CA SER A 46 -18.52 22.60 19.24
C SER A 46 -17.68 21.46 18.62
N SER A 47 -18.31 20.36 18.24
CA SER A 47 -17.63 19.19 17.67
C SER A 47 -17.51 19.30 16.16
N THR A 48 -16.50 18.64 15.61
CA THR A 48 -16.34 18.37 14.17
C THR A 48 -16.89 17.01 13.77
N ARG A 49 -17.56 16.31 14.70
CA ARG A 49 -18.07 14.95 14.52
C ARG A 49 -19.57 14.90 14.35
N TYR A 50 -19.99 14.07 13.42
CA TYR A 50 -21.38 13.91 13.01
C TYR A 50 -21.76 12.45 13.14
N LEU A 51 -22.98 12.19 13.63
CA LEU A 51 -23.62 10.89 13.48
C LEU A 51 -24.00 10.73 12.00
N VAL A 52 -23.44 9.72 11.35
CA VAL A 52 -23.76 9.32 9.99
C VAL A 52 -24.61 8.07 10.06
N LYS A 53 -25.75 8.07 9.38
CA LYS A 53 -26.54 6.86 9.12
C LYS A 53 -26.19 6.35 7.73
N PHE A 54 -25.59 5.17 7.67
CA PHE A 54 -25.19 4.53 6.43
C PHE A 54 -26.41 3.91 5.73
N ASP A 55 -26.26 3.66 4.44
CA ASP A 55 -27.36 3.14 3.60
C ASP A 55 -27.73 1.68 3.92
N ASP A 56 -26.84 0.95 4.59
CA ASP A 56 -27.07 -0.39 5.10
C ASP A 56 -27.84 -0.42 6.45
N ASN A 57 -28.31 0.74 6.91
CA ASN A 57 -28.97 0.99 8.20
C ASN A 57 -28.04 0.92 9.43
N THR A 58 -26.72 0.85 9.25
CA THR A 58 -25.77 1.04 10.36
C THR A 58 -25.54 2.53 10.64
N GLU A 59 -24.92 2.84 11.77
CA GLU A 59 -24.55 4.20 12.13
C GLU A 59 -23.20 4.26 12.86
N ASP A 60 -22.44 5.35 12.62
CA ASP A 60 -21.23 5.67 13.38
C ASP A 60 -21.08 7.19 13.52
N VAL A 61 -20.30 7.60 14.51
CA VAL A 61 -19.90 9.00 14.72
C VAL A 61 -18.56 9.25 14.03
N VAL A 62 -18.62 10.04 12.96
CA VAL A 62 -17.50 10.28 12.05
C VAL A 62 -17.06 11.75 12.10
N ASP A 63 -15.76 11.99 12.18
CA ASP A 63 -15.19 13.34 12.09
C ASP A 63 -15.28 13.87 10.65
N ILE A 64 -15.56 15.17 10.47
CA ILE A 64 -15.68 15.81 9.16
C ILE A 64 -14.47 15.60 8.24
N THR A 65 -13.27 15.48 8.81
CA THR A 65 -12.04 15.18 8.05
C THR A 65 -12.05 13.78 7.42
N ARG A 66 -12.87 12.88 7.97
CA ARG A 66 -13.10 11.49 7.53
C ARG A 66 -14.43 11.33 6.78
N MET A 67 -14.94 12.43 6.22
CA MET A 67 -16.09 12.44 5.33
C MET A 67 -15.74 13.12 4.00
N ARG A 68 -16.39 12.72 2.91
CA ARG A 68 -16.43 13.45 1.63
C ARG A 68 -17.85 13.62 1.16
N ARG A 69 -18.08 14.61 0.30
CA ARG A 69 -19.34 14.72 -0.45
C ARG A 69 -19.63 13.40 -1.15
N CYS A 70 -20.87 12.93 -1.08
CA CYS A 70 -21.32 11.74 -1.81
C CYS A 70 -21.46 12.07 -3.30
N GLN A 71 -20.32 12.24 -3.96
CA GLN A 71 -20.21 12.56 -5.37
C GLN A 71 -19.20 11.59 -5.98
N LEU A 72 -19.57 11.00 -7.11
CA LEU A 72 -18.69 10.17 -7.94
C LEU A 72 -18.43 10.89 -9.25
N LYS A 73 -17.25 10.69 -9.82
CA LYS A 73 -16.84 11.21 -11.11
C LYS A 73 -16.35 10.08 -11.98
N VAL A 74 -16.52 10.24 -13.29
CA VAL A 74 -15.92 9.33 -14.27
C VAL A 74 -14.41 9.22 -14.00
N GLY A 75 -13.92 7.99 -13.92
CA GLY A 75 -12.52 7.66 -13.62
C GLY A 75 -12.24 7.29 -12.15
N ASP A 76 -13.19 7.46 -11.23
CA ASP A 76 -12.99 7.06 -9.84
C ASP A 76 -12.84 5.54 -9.68
N ASN A 77 -11.90 5.13 -8.83
CA ASN A 77 -11.72 3.73 -8.44
C ASN A 77 -12.70 3.37 -7.31
N VAL A 78 -13.48 2.32 -7.51
CA VAL A 78 -14.48 1.83 -6.55
C VAL A 78 -14.34 0.33 -6.33
N ILE A 79 -14.88 -0.17 -5.22
CA ILE A 79 -14.95 -1.59 -4.89
C ILE A 79 -16.44 -1.95 -4.72
N MET A 80 -16.91 -2.94 -5.47
CA MET A 80 -18.25 -3.49 -5.27
C MET A 80 -18.33 -4.19 -3.92
N VAL A 81 -19.38 -3.92 -3.14
CA VAL A 81 -19.62 -4.57 -1.84
C VAL A 81 -19.82 -6.07 -2.06
N GLU A 82 -20.70 -6.43 -3.01
CA GLU A 82 -20.84 -7.81 -3.47
C GLU A 82 -19.59 -8.23 -4.27
N GLY A 83 -19.03 -9.40 -3.94
CA GLY A 83 -17.86 -9.95 -4.64
C GLY A 83 -16.54 -9.22 -4.36
N GLY A 84 -16.52 -7.96 -3.90
CA GLY A 84 -15.28 -7.20 -3.67
C GLY A 84 -14.55 -6.82 -4.95
N LEU A 85 -15.26 -6.77 -6.06
CA LEU A 85 -14.68 -6.53 -7.38
C LEU A 85 -14.23 -5.07 -7.50
N ARG A 86 -12.99 -4.87 -7.96
CA ARG A 86 -12.43 -3.54 -8.20
C ARG A 86 -12.84 -3.06 -9.58
N GLY A 87 -13.34 -1.83 -9.66
CA GLY A 87 -13.83 -1.25 -10.90
C GLY A 87 -13.61 0.26 -10.98
N LYS A 88 -13.96 0.81 -12.14
CA LYS A 88 -13.83 2.23 -12.43
C LYS A 88 -15.16 2.83 -12.85
N VAL A 89 -15.52 3.98 -12.31
CA VAL A 89 -16.75 4.68 -12.69
C VAL A 89 -16.63 5.16 -14.14
N THR A 90 -17.58 4.79 -15.01
CA THR A 90 -17.64 5.22 -16.41
C THR A 90 -18.78 6.18 -16.70
N TYR A 91 -19.80 6.22 -15.82
CA TYR A 91 -20.91 7.18 -15.86
C TYR A 91 -21.37 7.50 -14.44
N ALA A 92 -21.56 8.79 -14.14
CA ALA A 92 -21.91 9.26 -12.79
C ALA A 92 -23.13 10.20 -12.74
N ASP A 93 -23.68 10.65 -13.89
CA ASP A 93 -24.75 11.65 -13.91
C ASP A 93 -26.08 11.10 -13.34
N GLY A 94 -26.25 9.77 -13.34
CA GLY A 94 -27.39 9.09 -12.70
C GLY A 94 -27.36 9.11 -11.16
N LEU A 95 -26.25 9.53 -10.54
CA LEU A 95 -26.10 9.49 -9.09
C LEU A 95 -27.09 10.42 -8.37
N GLU A 96 -27.30 11.63 -8.91
CA GLU A 96 -28.16 12.63 -8.28
C GLU A 96 -29.65 12.36 -8.51
N THR A 97 -30.01 11.74 -9.63
CA THR A 97 -31.41 11.50 -10.04
C THR A 97 -31.91 10.12 -9.64
N GLU A 98 -31.09 9.09 -9.79
CA GLU A 98 -31.47 7.68 -9.68
C GLU A 98 -30.69 6.96 -8.57
N GLY A 99 -29.63 7.57 -8.03
CA GLY A 99 -28.80 6.95 -6.99
C GLY A 99 -27.84 5.87 -7.52
N VAL A 100 -27.70 5.76 -8.84
CA VAL A 100 -26.91 4.73 -9.52
C VAL A 100 -25.75 5.31 -10.31
N VAL A 101 -24.71 4.49 -10.51
CA VAL A 101 -23.57 4.77 -11.38
C VAL A 101 -23.26 3.56 -12.25
N ARG A 102 -22.58 3.77 -13.38
CA ARG A 102 -22.03 2.64 -14.15
C ARG A 102 -20.57 2.44 -13.80
N VAL A 103 -20.25 1.19 -13.47
CA VAL A 103 -18.91 0.76 -13.09
C VAL A 103 -18.43 -0.28 -14.10
N GLU A 104 -17.23 -0.03 -14.62
CA GLU A 104 -16.50 -0.97 -15.45
C GLU A 104 -15.59 -1.82 -14.57
N VAL A 105 -15.79 -3.14 -14.60
CA VAL A 105 -14.96 -4.14 -13.94
C VAL A 105 -14.26 -4.96 -15.01
N ASP A 106 -12.93 -4.88 -15.03
CA ASP A 106 -12.10 -5.74 -15.88
C ASP A 106 -11.59 -6.93 -15.05
N ASN A 107 -12.09 -8.11 -15.38
CA ASN A 107 -11.74 -9.37 -14.71
C ASN A 107 -10.56 -10.09 -15.41
N GLY A 108 -9.84 -9.40 -16.30
CA GLY A 108 -8.71 -9.93 -17.07
C GLY A 108 -9.09 -10.78 -18.28
N SER A 109 -10.36 -11.18 -18.42
CA SER A 109 -10.84 -11.93 -19.59
C SER A 109 -11.87 -11.16 -20.41
N LYS A 110 -12.69 -10.35 -19.73
CA LYS A 110 -13.70 -9.47 -20.31
C LYS A 110 -13.81 -8.24 -19.44
N VAL A 111 -14.16 -7.14 -20.09
CA VAL A 111 -14.57 -5.90 -19.44
C VAL A 111 -16.08 -5.95 -19.32
N ILE A 112 -16.60 -5.89 -18.10
CA ILE A 112 -18.04 -5.92 -17.80
C ILE A 112 -18.41 -4.53 -17.29
N THR A 113 -19.45 -3.94 -17.86
CA THR A 113 -20.05 -2.70 -17.34
C THR A 113 -21.38 -3.05 -16.69
N SER A 114 -21.55 -2.63 -15.44
CA SER A 114 -22.78 -2.84 -14.68
C SER A 114 -23.26 -1.51 -14.10
N GLU A 115 -24.58 -1.36 -14.02
CA GLU A 115 -25.21 -0.28 -13.25
C GLU A 115 -25.37 -0.73 -11.80
N VAL A 116 -25.00 0.14 -10.86
CA VAL A 116 -24.79 -0.22 -9.45
C VAL A 116 -25.32 0.92 -8.58
N GLU A 117 -26.03 0.57 -7.51
CA GLU A 117 -26.46 1.55 -6.51
C GLU A 117 -25.28 2.05 -5.69
N THR A 118 -25.40 3.29 -5.20
CA THR A 118 -24.33 3.90 -4.39
C THR A 118 -24.08 3.11 -3.08
N ALA A 119 -25.11 2.48 -2.53
CA ALA A 119 -25.00 1.65 -1.32
C ALA A 119 -24.17 0.37 -1.56
N ASP A 120 -24.10 -0.10 -2.80
CA ASP A 120 -23.40 -1.33 -3.19
C ASP A 120 -21.94 -1.09 -3.60
N ILE A 121 -21.44 0.14 -3.41
CA ILE A 121 -20.03 0.47 -3.62
C ILE A 121 -19.39 0.97 -2.32
N ARG A 122 -18.10 0.70 -2.19
CA ARG A 122 -17.25 1.26 -1.14
C ARG A 122 -15.94 1.78 -1.72
N ILE A 123 -15.36 2.74 -1.03
CA ILE A 123 -14.14 3.43 -1.48
C ILE A 123 -13.00 3.11 -0.53
N ALA A 124 -11.85 2.68 -1.08
CA ALA A 124 -10.65 2.48 -0.28
C ALA A 124 -10.15 3.83 0.28
N SER A 125 -9.77 3.85 1.56
CA SER A 125 -9.23 5.06 2.22
C SER A 125 -8.05 5.68 1.45
N ARG A 126 -7.21 4.84 0.82
CA ARG A 126 -6.07 5.29 0.01
C ARG A 126 -6.50 6.05 -1.25
N THR A 127 -7.49 5.54 -1.99
CA THR A 127 -8.07 6.23 -3.16
C THR A 127 -8.54 7.63 -2.76
N LEU A 128 -9.24 7.73 -1.62
CA LEU A 128 -9.77 8.98 -1.10
C LEU A 128 -8.69 9.99 -0.71
N ALA A 129 -7.61 9.52 -0.06
CA ALA A 129 -6.50 10.37 0.33
C ALA A 129 -5.72 10.92 -0.88
N SER A 130 -5.57 10.10 -1.92
CA SER A 130 -4.83 10.48 -3.13
C SER A 130 -5.67 11.35 -4.08
N GLN A 131 -6.88 10.90 -4.44
CA GLN A 131 -7.63 11.45 -5.58
C GLN A 131 -8.74 12.44 -5.18
N TRP A 132 -9.36 12.31 -4.01
CA TRP A 132 -10.60 13.02 -3.66
C TRP A 132 -10.38 14.23 -2.75
N LYS A 133 -9.37 15.04 -3.07
CA LYS A 133 -9.05 16.28 -2.33
C LYS A 133 -10.03 17.41 -2.62
N ASP A 134 -10.74 17.33 -3.74
CA ASP A 134 -11.74 18.29 -4.22
C ASP A 134 -13.15 18.05 -3.65
N ARG A 135 -13.37 16.94 -2.94
CA ARG A 135 -14.68 16.53 -2.35
C ARG A 135 -14.74 16.71 -0.83
N MET A 136 -13.83 17.50 -0.28
CA MET A 136 -13.80 17.83 1.15
C MET A 136 -15.07 18.57 1.57
N LEU A 137 -15.51 18.32 2.81
CA LEU A 137 -16.63 19.02 3.43
C LEU A 137 -16.12 20.13 4.34
N SER A 138 -16.81 21.26 4.37
CA SER A 138 -16.70 22.27 5.42
C SER A 138 -17.97 22.25 6.27
N ALA A 139 -17.85 22.52 7.57
CA ALA A 139 -18.96 22.41 8.51
C ALA A 139 -20.16 23.30 8.12
N GLU A 140 -19.88 24.44 7.51
CA GLU A 140 -20.87 25.38 6.97
C GLU A 140 -21.66 24.88 5.76
N LEU A 141 -21.22 23.80 5.10
CA LEU A 141 -21.91 23.19 3.96
C LEU A 141 -22.69 21.92 4.35
N ILE A 142 -22.64 21.51 5.62
CA ILE A 142 -23.34 20.31 6.10
C ILE A 142 -24.74 20.67 6.59
N VAL A 143 -25.73 20.01 6.01
CA VAL A 143 -27.13 20.02 6.40
C VAL A 143 -27.43 18.68 7.10
N ALA A 144 -27.54 18.69 8.42
CA ALA A 144 -27.88 17.50 9.19
C ALA A 144 -29.40 17.24 9.18
N MET A 145 -29.80 15.97 9.13
CA MET A 145 -31.20 15.53 9.15
C MET A 145 -31.96 16.01 10.40
N VAL A 146 -31.31 16.03 11.56
CA VAL A 146 -31.84 16.49 12.84
C VAL A 146 -31.02 17.69 13.33
N LYS A 147 -31.67 18.86 13.45
CA LYS A 147 -31.08 20.06 14.07
C LYS A 147 -31.06 19.90 15.61
N PRO A 148 -30.04 20.40 16.31
CA PRO A 148 -29.88 20.16 17.74
C PRO A 148 -31.00 20.78 18.59
N LYS A 149 -31.67 19.94 19.40
CA LYS A 149 -32.48 20.30 20.59
C LYS A 149 -32.20 19.28 21.71
N PRO A 150 -32.33 19.66 23.00
CA PRO A 150 -31.75 18.90 24.11
C PRO A 150 -32.46 17.57 24.39
N ILE A 151 -31.66 16.65 24.94
CA ILE A 151 -31.82 15.20 25.11
C ILE A 151 -32.99 14.81 26.04
N LYS A 152 -33.75 13.77 25.66
CA LYS A 152 -34.35 12.78 26.58
C LYS A 152 -34.34 11.37 25.96
N ALA A 153 -34.22 10.36 26.81
CA ALA A 153 -33.72 9.00 26.53
C ALA A 153 -34.78 7.95 26.12
N THR A 154 -34.34 6.97 25.30
CA THR A 154 -34.65 5.50 25.15
C THR A 154 -36.09 4.94 25.28
N PRO A 155 -36.44 3.70 24.83
CA PRO A 155 -35.68 2.61 24.17
C PRO A 155 -36.36 1.96 22.90
N SER A 156 -35.61 1.04 22.24
CA SER A 156 -35.99 0.06 21.17
C SER A 156 -36.98 -1.04 21.63
N PRO A 157 -37.71 -1.83 20.77
CA PRO A 157 -37.10 -2.79 19.80
C PRO A 157 -37.88 -3.30 18.54
N SER A 158 -37.11 -3.89 17.60
CA SER A 158 -37.33 -5.08 16.71
C SER A 158 -38.45 -5.20 15.65
N LYS A 159 -38.09 -5.55 14.39
CA LYS A 159 -38.43 -6.82 13.66
C LYS A 159 -37.99 -6.87 12.15
N VAL A 160 -37.21 -7.91 11.83
CA VAL A 160 -37.07 -8.85 10.65
C VAL A 160 -37.68 -8.57 9.25
N SER A 161 -36.88 -8.76 8.17
CA SER A 161 -37.12 -9.56 6.93
C SER A 161 -35.95 -9.38 5.91
N ILE A 162 -35.11 -10.36 5.52
CA ILE A 162 -35.18 -11.45 4.49
C ILE A 162 -35.76 -11.01 3.12
N GLN A 163 -34.95 -10.84 2.05
CA GLN A 163 -34.57 -11.86 1.04
C GLN A 163 -33.80 -11.21 -0.14
N SER A 164 -32.69 -11.81 -0.57
CA SER A 164 -31.89 -11.42 -1.75
C SER A 164 -32.22 -12.30 -2.96
N THR A 165 -32.30 -11.68 -4.14
CA THR A 165 -32.48 -12.32 -5.45
C THR A 165 -31.18 -12.87 -6.01
N THR A 166 -31.25 -14.05 -6.61
CA THR A 166 -30.16 -14.79 -7.27
C THR A 166 -29.55 -14.05 -8.46
N SER A 167 -28.22 -13.89 -8.48
CA SER A 167 -27.45 -13.48 -9.66
C SER A 167 -26.68 -14.68 -10.25
N THR A 168 -26.61 -14.71 -11.57
CA THR A 168 -25.96 -15.76 -12.36
C THR A 168 -24.44 -15.67 -12.25
N LYS A 169 -23.81 -16.75 -11.75
CA LYS A 169 -22.35 -16.90 -11.64
C LYS A 169 -21.68 -16.69 -13.00
N SER A 170 -20.94 -15.59 -13.13
CA SER A 170 -19.85 -15.48 -14.11
C SER A 170 -18.56 -15.95 -13.44
N GLU A 171 -17.77 -16.81 -14.10
CA GLU A 171 -16.48 -17.28 -13.59
C GLU A 171 -15.46 -16.13 -13.58
N SER A 172 -15.44 -15.34 -12.50
CA SER A 172 -14.40 -14.34 -12.27
C SER A 172 -13.07 -15.05 -11.95
N LYS A 173 -12.02 -14.76 -12.71
CA LYS A 173 -10.67 -15.27 -12.41
C LYS A 173 -10.13 -14.58 -11.15
N VAL A 174 -9.97 -15.36 -10.09
CA VAL A 174 -9.67 -14.94 -8.72
C VAL A 174 -8.37 -14.09 -8.60
N LEU A 175 -7.36 -14.34 -9.45
CA LEU A 175 -6.12 -13.58 -9.44
C LEU A 175 -6.02 -12.52 -10.55
N ALA A 176 -7.15 -12.13 -11.15
CA ALA A 176 -7.16 -11.09 -12.16
C ALA A 176 -6.43 -9.82 -11.68
N LYS A 177 -5.61 -9.24 -12.57
CA LYS A 177 -4.81 -8.04 -12.30
C LYS A 177 -3.89 -8.14 -11.07
N THR A 178 -3.52 -9.36 -10.68
CA THR A 178 -2.64 -9.62 -9.54
C THR A 178 -1.28 -10.09 -10.01
N GLY A 179 -0.25 -9.35 -9.63
CA GLY A 179 1.14 -9.72 -9.84
C GLY A 179 1.69 -10.55 -8.68
N LEU A 180 2.41 -11.62 -8.96
CA LEU A 180 2.99 -12.50 -7.94
C LEU A 180 4.49 -12.72 -8.21
N VAL A 181 5.32 -12.23 -7.29
CA VAL A 181 6.77 -12.47 -7.28
C VAL A 181 7.03 -13.74 -6.47
N VAL A 182 7.75 -14.70 -7.04
CA VAL A 182 8.03 -16.00 -6.37
C VAL A 182 9.48 -16.05 -5.92
N THR A 183 9.70 -16.41 -4.66
CA THR A 183 11.01 -16.75 -4.09
C THR A 183 10.88 -18.00 -3.24
N LEU A 184 11.97 -18.74 -3.04
CA LEU A 184 12.00 -19.94 -2.20
C LEU A 184 13.15 -19.87 -1.20
N SER A 185 12.96 -20.42 -0.01
CA SER A 185 13.94 -20.47 1.08
C SER A 185 15.19 -21.25 0.69
N ALA A 186 16.27 -21.10 1.46
CA ALA A 186 17.53 -21.83 1.27
C ALA A 186 17.38 -23.34 1.51
N THR A 187 16.51 -23.70 2.43
CA THR A 187 16.35 -25.04 3.02
C THR A 187 15.40 -25.94 2.24
N ASN A 188 14.66 -25.40 1.27
CA ASN A 188 13.75 -26.18 0.45
C ASN A 188 14.51 -27.05 -0.57
N SER A 189 14.35 -28.37 -0.45
CA SER A 189 14.97 -29.38 -1.31
C SER A 189 14.24 -29.57 -2.65
N ASN A 190 12.97 -29.18 -2.75
CA ASN A 190 12.09 -29.39 -3.91
C ASN A 190 11.84 -28.09 -4.70
N ARG A 191 12.83 -27.19 -4.72
CA ARG A 191 12.67 -25.82 -5.20
C ARG A 191 12.06 -25.68 -6.59
N ASP A 192 12.53 -26.48 -7.55
CA ASP A 192 12.11 -26.34 -8.94
C ASP A 192 10.66 -26.85 -9.11
N ALA A 193 10.33 -27.98 -8.49
CA ALA A 193 8.98 -28.56 -8.53
C ALA A 193 7.94 -27.65 -7.85
N ASP A 194 8.26 -27.10 -6.68
CA ASP A 194 7.37 -26.16 -5.97
C ASP A 194 7.16 -24.88 -6.79
N ARG A 195 8.24 -24.35 -7.37
CA ARG A 195 8.16 -23.15 -8.22
C ARG A 195 7.29 -23.38 -9.44
N ASP A 196 7.44 -24.52 -10.13
CA ASP A 196 6.65 -24.84 -11.32
C ASP A 196 5.18 -25.03 -10.98
N THR A 197 4.89 -25.70 -9.86
CA THR A 197 3.53 -25.89 -9.34
C THR A 197 2.86 -24.55 -9.04
N VAL A 198 3.55 -23.68 -8.29
CA VAL A 198 3.05 -22.34 -7.93
C VAL A 198 2.86 -21.48 -9.19
N THR A 199 3.84 -21.46 -10.09
CA THR A 199 3.77 -20.71 -11.36
C THR A 199 2.57 -21.14 -12.20
N SER A 200 2.31 -22.44 -12.26
CA SER A 200 1.17 -23.00 -13.00
C SER A 200 -0.17 -22.58 -12.38
N LEU A 201 -0.27 -22.61 -11.04
CA LEU A 201 -1.48 -22.18 -10.31
C LEU A 201 -1.77 -20.68 -10.48
N ILE A 202 -0.72 -19.84 -10.46
CA ILE A 202 -0.88 -18.40 -10.68
C ILE A 202 -1.51 -18.14 -12.04
N LYS A 203 -0.96 -18.76 -13.10
CA LYS A 203 -1.42 -18.58 -14.47
C LYS A 203 -2.83 -19.13 -14.67
N SER A 204 -3.14 -20.30 -14.10
CA SER A 204 -4.47 -20.92 -14.27
C SER A 204 -5.59 -20.08 -13.63
N HIS A 205 -5.29 -19.30 -12.59
CA HIS A 205 -6.26 -18.41 -11.92
C HIS A 205 -6.20 -16.95 -12.40
N GLY A 206 -5.49 -16.66 -13.49
CA GLY A 206 -5.46 -15.33 -14.12
C GLY A 206 -4.46 -14.33 -13.55
N GLY A 207 -3.54 -14.77 -12.69
CA GLY A 207 -2.46 -13.94 -12.16
C GLY A 207 -1.26 -13.85 -13.09
N VAL A 208 -0.41 -12.85 -12.86
CA VAL A 208 0.83 -12.62 -13.62
C VAL A 208 2.02 -12.98 -12.75
N VAL A 209 2.86 -13.89 -13.22
CA VAL A 209 4.13 -14.22 -12.56
C VAL A 209 5.15 -13.14 -12.89
N ILE A 210 5.70 -12.50 -11.87
CA ILE A 210 6.79 -11.53 -12.01
C ILE A 210 8.11 -12.21 -11.68
N GLU A 211 9.01 -12.17 -12.64
CA GLU A 211 10.36 -12.66 -12.45
C GLU A 211 11.16 -11.71 -11.57
N GLU A 212 11.27 -10.43 -11.92
CA GLU A 212 12.06 -9.46 -11.17
C GLU A 212 11.24 -8.20 -10.80
N TRP A 213 11.60 -7.57 -9.67
CA TRP A 213 10.95 -6.33 -9.24
C TRP A 213 11.04 -5.23 -10.30
N SER A 214 12.09 -5.22 -11.10
CA SER A 214 12.29 -4.30 -12.22
C SER A 214 11.23 -4.39 -13.32
N ASN A 215 10.48 -5.51 -13.41
CA ASN A 215 9.36 -5.64 -14.33
C ASN A 215 8.15 -4.77 -13.93
N ILE A 216 7.98 -4.51 -12.63
CA ILE A 216 6.85 -3.73 -12.07
C ILE A 216 7.28 -2.35 -11.61
N PHE A 217 8.48 -2.22 -11.06
CA PHE A 217 9.02 -0.97 -10.58
C PHE A 217 10.28 -0.66 -11.37
N LEU A 218 10.25 0.39 -12.18
CA LEU A 218 11.49 0.95 -12.69
C LEU A 218 12.32 1.37 -11.47
N MET A 219 13.58 0.95 -11.40
CA MET A 219 14.50 1.34 -10.32
C MET A 219 15.83 1.78 -10.93
N ASN A 220 15.80 2.30 -12.15
CA ASN A 220 17.00 2.52 -12.94
C ASN A 220 17.80 3.66 -12.33
N GLY A 221 18.97 3.35 -11.77
CA GLY A 221 19.96 4.37 -11.44
C GLY A 221 20.85 4.72 -12.62
N THR A 222 21.74 5.68 -12.40
CA THR A 222 22.68 6.21 -13.38
C THR A 222 24.09 5.69 -13.13
N HIS A 223 24.73 5.18 -14.18
CA HIS A 223 26.13 4.75 -14.13
C HIS A 223 27.07 5.89 -14.49
N SER A 224 28.22 5.95 -13.81
CA SER A 224 29.32 6.87 -14.15
C SER A 224 30.67 6.25 -13.78
N GLN A 225 31.78 6.95 -14.06
CA GLN A 225 33.15 6.51 -13.78
C GLN A 225 33.49 5.14 -14.40
N GLY A 226 33.02 4.89 -15.63
CA GLY A 226 33.23 3.62 -16.32
C GLY A 226 32.54 2.43 -15.62
N ASN A 227 31.28 2.60 -15.20
CA ASN A 227 30.47 1.62 -14.45
C ASN A 227 31.02 1.28 -13.05
N LYS A 228 31.89 2.13 -12.49
CA LYS A 228 32.42 1.97 -11.12
C LYS A 228 31.60 2.72 -10.08
N ARG A 229 30.68 3.58 -10.53
CA ARG A 229 29.70 4.29 -9.71
C ARG A 229 28.31 4.07 -10.30
N TRP A 230 27.35 3.81 -9.43
CA TRP A 230 25.93 3.81 -9.71
C TRP A 230 25.22 4.70 -8.70
N VAL A 231 24.27 5.53 -9.14
CA VAL A 231 23.51 6.42 -8.26
C VAL A 231 22.03 6.33 -8.60
N ALA A 232 21.18 6.15 -7.60
CA ALA A 232 19.74 6.27 -7.74
C ALA A 232 19.15 7.19 -6.66
N LEU A 233 18.06 7.84 -7.04
CA LEU A 233 17.24 8.70 -6.19
C LEU A 233 15.93 7.99 -5.87
N LYS A 234 15.28 8.41 -4.77
CA LYS A 234 13.98 7.87 -4.38
C LYS A 234 12.95 7.89 -5.51
N ASP A 235 12.91 8.98 -6.27
CA ASP A 235 11.98 9.16 -7.40
C ASP A 235 12.31 8.31 -8.64
N ASP A 236 13.47 7.63 -8.66
CA ASP A 236 13.77 6.65 -9.70
C ASP A 236 12.92 5.38 -9.55
N ILE A 237 12.39 5.10 -8.35
CA ILE A 237 11.44 4.01 -8.12
C ILE A 237 10.05 4.44 -8.61
N ARG A 238 9.67 3.96 -9.80
CA ARG A 238 8.38 4.29 -10.42
C ARG A 238 7.62 3.04 -10.84
N TRP A 239 6.35 3.00 -10.51
CA TRP A 239 5.47 1.93 -10.96
C TRP A 239 5.32 1.93 -12.48
N ASN A 240 5.45 0.75 -13.05
CA ASN A 240 5.30 0.44 -14.45
C ASN A 240 4.01 -0.38 -14.61
N PRO A 241 2.91 0.21 -15.13
CA PRO A 241 1.59 -0.42 -15.19
C PRO A 241 1.49 -1.52 -16.27
N LYS A 242 2.62 -2.17 -16.63
CA LYS A 242 2.63 -3.31 -17.55
C LYS A 242 1.71 -4.41 -17.03
N TYR A 243 1.07 -5.10 -17.98
CA TYR A 243 0.17 -6.24 -17.71
C TYR A 243 -1.10 -5.90 -16.91
N GLY A 244 -1.45 -4.61 -16.75
CA GLY A 244 -2.68 -4.19 -16.06
C GLY A 244 -2.74 -4.59 -14.59
N ILE A 245 -1.58 -4.78 -13.95
CA ILE A 245 -1.47 -5.25 -12.57
C ILE A 245 -1.87 -4.13 -11.61
N GLU A 246 -2.85 -4.37 -10.76
CA GLU A 246 -3.35 -3.37 -9.79
C GLU A 246 -2.93 -3.68 -8.34
N ARG A 247 -2.42 -4.89 -8.09
CA ARG A 247 -1.85 -5.27 -6.78
C ARG A 247 -0.77 -6.33 -6.96
N VAL A 248 0.17 -6.39 -6.02
CA VAL A 248 1.31 -7.33 -6.06
C VAL A 248 1.50 -7.99 -4.70
N PHE A 249 1.84 -9.27 -4.70
CA PHE A 249 2.31 -9.99 -3.50
C PHE A 249 3.64 -10.68 -3.80
N LEU A 250 4.42 -10.91 -2.74
CA LEU A 250 5.52 -11.86 -2.79
C LEU A 250 5.07 -13.19 -2.20
N LEU A 251 5.30 -14.27 -2.94
CA LEU A 251 5.04 -15.64 -2.51
C LEU A 251 6.35 -16.32 -2.11
N SER A 252 6.31 -17.03 -0.99
CA SER A 252 7.42 -17.84 -0.51
C SER A 252 6.92 -19.05 0.27
N ASP A 253 7.76 -20.06 0.40
CA ASP A 253 7.57 -21.21 1.30
C ASP A 253 7.84 -20.85 2.76
N ASP A 254 8.84 -20.00 3.00
CA ASP A 254 9.17 -19.45 4.33
C ASP A 254 9.79 -18.05 4.22
N ALA A 255 9.86 -17.33 5.33
CA ALA A 255 10.58 -16.07 5.44
C ALA A 255 12.07 -16.28 5.16
N ASN A 256 12.66 -15.38 4.37
CA ASN A 256 14.06 -15.50 3.99
C ASN A 256 14.69 -14.13 3.68
N GLN A 257 16.02 -14.10 3.65
CA GLN A 257 16.79 -12.87 3.40
C GLN A 257 17.24 -12.74 1.94
N LYS A 258 16.55 -13.39 0.99
CA LYS A 258 16.88 -13.24 -0.43
C LYS A 258 16.45 -11.85 -0.92
N PRO A 259 17.10 -11.32 -1.97
CA PRO A 259 16.83 -9.95 -2.43
C PRO A 259 15.36 -9.66 -2.73
N LYS A 260 14.64 -10.61 -3.36
CA LYS A 260 13.20 -10.42 -3.66
C LYS A 260 12.37 -10.21 -2.40
N PHE A 261 12.63 -11.01 -1.36
CA PHE A 261 11.95 -10.91 -0.08
C PHE A 261 12.28 -9.60 0.64
N LEU A 262 13.56 -9.22 0.69
CA LEU A 262 14.00 -7.98 1.33
C LEU A 262 13.44 -6.72 0.63
N ILE A 263 13.39 -6.71 -0.71
CA ILE A 263 12.76 -5.60 -1.44
C ILE A 263 11.26 -5.53 -1.13
N ALA A 264 10.54 -6.66 -1.06
CA ALA A 264 9.13 -6.67 -0.69
C ALA A 264 8.89 -6.05 0.69
N LEU A 265 9.64 -6.49 1.71
CA LEU A 265 9.58 -5.92 3.06
C LEU A 265 9.85 -4.41 3.05
N ALA A 266 10.89 -3.98 2.34
CA ALA A 266 11.28 -2.57 2.29
C ALA A 266 10.22 -1.68 1.59
N LEU A 267 9.55 -2.22 0.58
CA LEU A 267 8.44 -1.57 -0.10
C LEU A 267 7.11 -1.66 0.70
N GLY A 268 7.03 -2.53 1.70
CA GLY A 268 5.80 -2.83 2.44
C GLY A 268 4.82 -3.69 1.65
N ILE A 269 5.32 -4.48 0.70
CA ILE A 269 4.54 -5.45 -0.08
C ILE A 269 4.39 -6.73 0.76
N PRO A 270 3.18 -7.27 0.94
CA PRO A 270 3.00 -8.47 1.76
C PRO A 270 3.74 -9.69 1.19
N CYS A 271 4.54 -10.32 2.04
CA CYS A 271 5.15 -11.63 1.80
C CYS A 271 4.24 -12.72 2.38
N ILE A 272 3.67 -13.57 1.54
CA ILE A 272 2.68 -14.58 1.94
C ILE A 272 3.12 -16.00 1.54
N SER A 273 2.62 -16.99 2.29
CA SER A 273 2.92 -18.40 2.07
C SER A 273 2.31 -18.92 0.76
N PHE A 274 2.97 -19.90 0.13
CA PHE A 274 2.40 -20.70 -0.97
C PHE A 274 1.06 -21.36 -0.60
N ASP A 275 0.81 -21.62 0.69
CA ASP A 275 -0.45 -22.18 1.18
C ASP A 275 -1.67 -21.34 0.79
N TRP A 276 -1.51 -20.03 0.61
CA TRP A 276 -2.59 -19.16 0.12
C TRP A 276 -3.12 -19.64 -1.24
N LEU A 277 -2.21 -19.97 -2.17
CA LEU A 277 -2.58 -20.51 -3.48
C LEU A 277 -2.98 -21.98 -3.40
N LEU A 278 -2.21 -22.79 -2.66
CA LEU A 278 -2.38 -24.25 -2.65
C LEU A 278 -3.66 -24.69 -1.96
N ARG A 279 -4.06 -23.98 -0.90
CA ARG A 279 -5.21 -24.30 -0.04
C ARG A 279 -6.31 -23.26 -0.16
N GLY A 280 -5.96 -21.98 -0.14
CA GLY A 280 -6.94 -20.89 -0.14
C GLY A 280 -7.79 -20.83 -1.42
N LEU A 281 -7.17 -21.04 -2.59
CA LEU A 281 -7.89 -20.99 -3.88
C LEU A 281 -8.65 -22.27 -4.23
N LYS A 282 -8.31 -23.42 -3.65
CA LYS A 282 -8.97 -24.70 -3.92
C LYS A 282 -10.31 -24.88 -3.20
N MET A 283 -10.58 -24.15 -2.12
CA MET A 283 -11.77 -24.35 -1.27
C MET A 283 -12.99 -23.46 -1.61
N GLY A 284 -13.10 -22.98 -2.85
CA GLY A 284 -14.16 -22.08 -3.29
C GLY A 284 -13.81 -20.61 -3.04
N GLY A 285 -13.90 -19.80 -4.10
CA GLY A 285 -13.28 -18.48 -4.25
C GLY A 285 -13.67 -17.35 -3.28
N GLU A 286 -14.42 -17.61 -2.21
CA GLU A 286 -14.74 -16.60 -1.19
C GLU A 286 -13.54 -16.26 -0.28
N ARG A 287 -12.55 -17.16 -0.19
CA ARG A 287 -11.36 -17.03 0.68
C ARG A 287 -10.14 -16.38 0.01
N GLU A 288 -10.24 -15.92 -1.23
CA GLU A 288 -9.19 -15.08 -1.85
C GLU A 288 -8.89 -13.85 -1.00
N LYS A 289 -9.94 -13.28 -0.39
CA LYS A 289 -9.89 -12.03 0.38
C LYS A 289 -9.11 -12.13 1.69
N GLU A 290 -8.66 -13.32 2.09
CA GLU A 290 -8.00 -13.56 3.38
C GLU A 290 -6.51 -13.92 3.22
N TRP A 291 -5.79 -13.24 2.34
CA TRP A 291 -4.33 -13.40 2.23
C TRP A 291 -3.61 -13.10 3.55
N GLN A 292 -4.23 -12.31 4.43
CA GLN A 292 -3.74 -11.90 5.75
C GLN A 292 -3.37 -13.09 6.63
N SER A 293 -4.18 -14.15 6.61
CA SER A 293 -3.97 -15.37 7.40
C SER A 293 -2.78 -16.21 6.89
N TYR A 294 -2.23 -15.86 5.74
CA TYR A 294 -1.07 -16.51 5.11
C TYR A 294 0.20 -15.64 5.16
N LEU A 295 0.19 -14.53 5.90
CA LEU A 295 1.37 -13.70 6.11
C LEU A 295 2.51 -14.49 6.75
N LEU A 296 3.69 -14.40 6.13
CA LEU A 296 4.93 -14.90 6.71
C LEU A 296 5.46 -13.91 7.77
N PRO A 297 6.37 -14.33 8.67
CA PRO A 297 7.14 -13.36 9.44
C PRO A 297 8.04 -12.52 8.49
N ALA A 298 8.42 -11.32 8.92
CA ALA A 298 9.45 -10.54 8.24
C ALA A 298 10.80 -11.29 8.24
N GLY A 299 11.06 -12.05 9.30
CA GLY A 299 12.24 -12.88 9.46
C GLY A 299 12.58 -13.08 10.92
N PHE A 300 13.67 -13.78 11.17
CA PHE A 300 14.31 -13.83 12.50
C PHE A 300 15.34 -12.71 12.59
N SER A 301 15.26 -11.90 13.66
CA SER A 301 16.29 -10.91 13.98
C SER A 301 17.25 -11.50 14.99
N GLU A 302 18.53 -11.54 14.65
CA GLU A 302 19.57 -12.08 15.54
C GLU A 302 19.74 -11.18 16.77
N VAL A 303 19.66 -9.87 16.58
CA VAL A 303 19.80 -8.88 17.66
C VAL A 303 18.64 -8.93 18.66
N LEU A 304 17.42 -9.20 18.19
CA LEU A 304 16.24 -9.28 19.05
C LEU A 304 15.97 -10.70 19.57
N HIS A 305 16.68 -11.70 19.05
CA HIS A 305 16.42 -13.13 19.29
C HIS A 305 14.95 -13.52 19.12
N ALA A 306 14.29 -12.97 18.10
CA ALA A 306 12.85 -13.14 17.88
C ALA A 306 12.48 -13.19 16.40
N ARG A 307 11.41 -13.94 16.10
CA ARG A 307 10.71 -13.83 14.80
C ARG A 307 9.84 -12.58 14.83
N VAL A 308 10.02 -11.70 13.85
CA VAL A 308 9.35 -10.40 13.79
C VAL A 308 8.24 -10.45 12.75
N SER A 309 7.08 -9.87 13.06
CA SER A 309 5.97 -9.73 12.10
C SER A 309 6.30 -8.68 11.02
N GLN A 310 5.68 -8.82 9.85
CA GLN A 310 5.76 -7.78 8.82
C GLN A 310 5.01 -6.51 9.24
N LEU A 311 5.46 -5.35 8.76
CA LEU A 311 4.77 -4.07 8.90
C LEU A 311 4.11 -3.71 7.56
N ILE A 312 2.83 -4.06 7.42
CA ILE A 312 2.10 -4.03 6.15
C ILE A 312 0.70 -3.43 6.31
N ASP A 313 0.21 -2.84 5.23
CA ASP A 313 -1.15 -2.32 5.12
C ASP A 313 -2.13 -3.49 5.00
N MET A 314 -3.05 -3.66 5.95
CA MET A 314 -3.97 -4.81 5.96
C MET A 314 -5.03 -4.72 4.85
N ASP A 315 -5.20 -3.54 4.26
CA ASP A 315 -6.09 -3.27 3.11
C ASP A 315 -5.32 -3.33 1.78
N TRP A 316 -4.12 -3.91 1.78
CA TRP A 316 -3.24 -3.98 0.61
C TRP A 316 -3.94 -4.54 -0.64
N GLY A 317 -3.80 -3.83 -1.75
CA GLY A 317 -4.31 -4.23 -3.06
C GLY A 317 -5.75 -3.81 -3.34
N ASN A 318 -6.41 -3.13 -2.40
CA ASN A 318 -7.72 -2.53 -2.61
C ASN A 318 -7.66 -1.25 -3.47
N SER A 319 -6.48 -0.66 -3.66
CA SER A 319 -6.28 0.57 -4.44
C SER A 319 -4.99 0.51 -5.25
N PRO A 320 -4.99 0.95 -6.53
CA PRO A 320 -3.78 0.95 -7.37
C PRO A 320 -2.70 1.91 -6.85
N GLU A 321 -3.08 2.88 -6.00
CA GLU A 321 -2.15 3.77 -5.31
C GLU A 321 -1.21 3.03 -4.36
N HIS A 322 -1.53 1.81 -3.92
CA HIS A 322 -0.57 0.94 -3.23
C HIS A 322 0.68 0.67 -4.10
N LEU A 323 0.55 0.67 -5.43
CA LEU A 323 1.66 0.48 -6.36
C LEU A 323 2.20 1.82 -6.89
N SER A 324 1.33 2.73 -7.34
CA SER A 324 1.78 3.99 -7.94
C SER A 324 2.53 4.90 -6.97
N GLU A 325 2.18 4.84 -5.68
CA GLU A 325 2.80 5.62 -4.60
C GLU A 325 3.64 4.75 -3.66
N ILE A 326 4.22 3.64 -4.14
CA ILE A 326 4.92 2.63 -3.33
C ILE A 326 6.01 3.21 -2.39
N MET A 327 6.71 4.27 -2.82
CA MET A 327 7.74 4.93 -2.02
C MET A 327 7.20 5.88 -0.95
N TYR A 328 5.91 6.18 -1.00
CA TYR A 328 5.17 7.01 -0.06
C TYR A 328 4.16 6.18 0.74
N ASN A 329 4.32 4.85 0.77
CA ASN A 329 3.54 3.96 1.62
C ASN A 329 3.74 4.36 3.11
N PRO A 330 2.70 4.85 3.81
CA PRO A 330 2.81 5.34 5.18
C PRO A 330 2.94 4.23 6.24
N VAL A 331 2.66 2.97 5.87
CA VAL A 331 2.76 1.83 6.79
C VAL A 331 4.17 1.24 6.76
N ALA A 332 4.79 1.17 5.58
CA ALA A 332 6.18 0.73 5.47
C ALA A 332 7.09 1.69 6.26
N SER A 333 8.00 1.15 7.08
CA SER A 333 8.79 1.97 8.01
C SER A 333 9.71 2.98 7.33
N LYS A 334 10.10 2.73 6.06
CA LYS A 334 11.00 3.56 5.26
C LYS A 334 12.19 4.09 6.09
N LEU A 335 12.92 3.16 6.71
CA LEU A 335 13.97 3.43 7.72
C LEU A 335 15.06 4.41 7.28
N PHE A 336 15.31 4.54 5.98
CA PHE A 336 16.28 5.48 5.44
C PHE A 336 15.64 6.73 4.80
N SER A 337 14.37 7.03 5.10
CA SER A 337 13.72 8.26 4.66
C SER A 337 14.57 9.49 5.02
N LEU A 338 14.76 10.39 4.04
CA LEU A 338 15.60 11.59 4.17
C LEU A 338 17.09 11.30 4.35
N LYS A 339 17.56 10.09 4.00
CA LYS A 339 18.96 9.68 4.14
C LYS A 339 19.67 9.54 2.81
N SER A 340 20.94 9.93 2.82
CA SER A 340 21.91 9.63 1.79
C SER A 340 22.80 8.46 2.21
N VAL A 341 22.85 7.42 1.40
CA VAL A 341 23.58 6.18 1.71
C VAL A 341 24.58 5.87 0.61
N VAL A 342 25.80 5.50 0.99
CA VAL A 342 26.81 5.00 0.05
C VAL A 342 27.18 3.55 0.36
N CYS A 343 27.05 2.67 -0.63
CA CYS A 343 27.46 1.28 -0.59
C CYS A 343 28.85 1.14 -1.21
N VAL A 344 29.83 0.69 -0.45
CA VAL A 344 31.22 0.56 -0.91
C VAL A 344 31.57 -0.91 -1.11
N GLY A 345 31.98 -1.26 -2.34
CA GLY A 345 32.43 -2.58 -2.74
C GLY A 345 32.01 -2.92 -4.17
N ALA A 346 32.90 -3.55 -4.94
CA ALA A 346 32.63 -3.93 -6.33
C ALA A 346 31.39 -4.83 -6.49
N ASP A 347 31.12 -5.68 -5.50
CA ASP A 347 29.94 -6.56 -5.46
C ASP A 347 28.63 -5.81 -5.24
N PHE A 348 28.67 -4.55 -4.79
CA PHE A 348 27.46 -3.72 -4.61
C PHE A 348 27.10 -2.92 -5.84
N VAL A 349 28.01 -2.69 -6.79
CA VAL A 349 27.70 -1.90 -7.98
C VAL A 349 26.78 -2.73 -8.90
N PRO A 350 25.54 -2.26 -9.16
CA PRO A 350 24.66 -2.94 -10.10
C PRO A 350 25.28 -3.07 -11.49
N LEU A 351 24.84 -4.05 -12.28
CA LEU A 351 25.30 -4.20 -13.65
C LEU A 351 24.30 -3.58 -14.63
N PRO A 352 24.77 -2.90 -15.70
CA PRO A 352 23.90 -2.35 -16.74
C PRO A 352 23.09 -3.41 -17.50
N ARG A 353 23.56 -4.66 -17.50
CA ARG A 353 22.88 -5.82 -18.10
C ARG A 353 22.95 -7.01 -17.16
N ALA A 354 21.82 -7.69 -16.99
CA ALA A 354 21.76 -8.96 -16.28
C ALA A 354 22.64 -10.00 -17.01
N LYS A 355 23.47 -10.72 -16.24
CA LYS A 355 24.23 -11.87 -16.75
C LYS A 355 23.46 -13.14 -16.39
N LYS A 356 23.51 -14.15 -17.27
CA LYS A 356 22.97 -15.48 -16.92
C LYS A 356 23.74 -16.03 -15.73
N VAL A 357 22.99 -16.58 -14.78
CA VAL A 357 23.51 -17.09 -13.52
C VAL A 357 23.60 -18.60 -13.59
N ASN A 358 24.82 -19.11 -13.64
CA ASN A 358 25.08 -20.54 -13.85
C ASN A 358 25.68 -21.24 -12.62
N SER A 359 25.93 -20.51 -11.52
CA SER A 359 26.52 -21.05 -10.29
C SER A 359 26.03 -20.31 -9.04
N ASP A 360 26.13 -20.95 -7.88
CA ASP A 360 25.74 -20.33 -6.61
C ASP A 360 26.63 -19.15 -6.20
N ALA A 361 27.91 -19.16 -6.59
CA ALA A 361 28.81 -18.04 -6.39
C ALA A 361 28.35 -16.80 -7.18
N GLU A 362 27.88 -16.97 -8.42
CA GLU A 362 27.31 -15.87 -9.20
C GLU A 362 25.97 -15.40 -8.64
N ARG A 363 25.12 -16.30 -8.09
CA ARG A 363 23.90 -15.91 -7.35
C ARG A 363 24.23 -15.04 -6.13
N ALA A 364 25.27 -15.38 -5.37
CA ALA A 364 25.67 -14.60 -4.21
C ALA A 364 26.18 -13.19 -4.58
N LYS A 365 26.91 -13.07 -5.69
CA LYS A 365 27.33 -11.76 -6.23
C LYS A 365 26.13 -10.96 -6.71
N GLU A 366 25.21 -11.55 -7.45
CA GLU A 366 23.98 -10.90 -7.90
C GLU A 366 23.12 -10.42 -6.72
N ALA A 367 23.00 -11.24 -5.67
CA ALA A 367 22.31 -10.85 -4.45
C ALA A 367 22.97 -9.64 -3.79
N SER A 368 24.31 -9.59 -3.75
CA SER A 368 25.06 -8.43 -3.26
C SER A 368 24.80 -7.18 -4.10
N ARG A 369 24.73 -7.31 -5.43
CA ARG A 369 24.41 -6.20 -6.35
C ARG A 369 23.00 -5.65 -6.18
N THR A 370 22.13 -6.38 -5.49
CA THR A 370 20.76 -5.94 -5.21
C THR A 370 20.66 -5.08 -3.94
N VAL A 371 21.71 -5.06 -3.11
CA VAL A 371 21.74 -4.32 -1.84
C VAL A 371 21.42 -2.83 -1.99
N PRO A 372 21.98 -2.09 -2.97
CA PRO A 372 21.62 -0.69 -3.17
C PRO A 372 20.12 -0.49 -3.43
N TYR A 373 19.47 -1.41 -4.16
CA TYR A 373 18.03 -1.34 -4.42
C TYR A 373 17.20 -1.64 -3.17
N ILE A 374 17.67 -2.54 -2.30
CA ILE A 374 17.03 -2.78 -1.00
C ILE A 374 17.06 -1.50 -0.16
N ILE A 375 18.22 -0.85 -0.06
CA ILE A 375 18.40 0.41 0.68
C ILE A 375 17.56 1.53 0.08
N LEU A 376 17.47 1.61 -1.25
CA LEU A 376 16.61 2.57 -1.94
C LEU A 376 15.14 2.31 -1.61
N ALA A 377 14.69 1.04 -1.67
CA ALA A 377 13.35 0.62 -1.30
C ALA A 377 13.02 0.90 0.19
N MET A 378 14.02 0.84 1.07
CA MET A 378 13.94 1.25 2.48
C MET A 378 13.75 2.76 2.65
N GLY A 379 13.62 3.53 1.57
CA GLY A 379 13.22 4.93 1.60
C GLY A 379 14.35 5.92 1.48
N ALA A 380 15.60 5.49 1.27
CA ALA A 380 16.73 6.39 1.07
C ALA A 380 16.44 7.40 -0.06
N ASP A 381 16.68 8.69 0.20
CA ASP A 381 16.49 9.75 -0.78
C ASP A 381 17.53 9.64 -1.90
N ARG A 382 18.73 9.18 -1.54
CA ARG A 382 19.82 8.93 -2.48
C ARG A 382 20.64 7.73 -2.05
N VAL A 383 20.82 6.79 -2.97
CA VAL A 383 21.74 5.66 -2.81
C VAL A 383 22.82 5.74 -3.87
N GLU A 384 24.07 5.61 -3.43
CA GLU A 384 25.22 5.52 -4.30
C GLU A 384 25.94 4.19 -4.06
N ALA A 385 26.29 3.46 -5.12
CA ALA A 385 27.08 2.25 -5.03
C ALA A 385 28.38 2.44 -5.80
N VAL A 386 29.52 2.21 -5.14
CA VAL A 386 30.85 2.42 -5.71
C VAL A 386 31.73 1.21 -5.52
N SER A 387 32.56 0.91 -6.52
CA SER A 387 33.48 -0.22 -6.40
C SER A 387 34.60 0.03 -5.38
N ASP A 388 34.95 1.30 -5.20
CA ASP A 388 36.00 1.81 -4.31
C ASP A 388 35.64 3.26 -3.94
N ILE A 389 36.03 3.67 -2.73
CA ILE A 389 35.74 5.00 -2.18
C ILE A 389 36.23 6.16 -3.04
N LYS A 390 37.34 6.01 -3.77
CA LYS A 390 37.83 7.06 -4.67
C LYS A 390 36.86 7.40 -5.79
N TYR A 391 35.94 6.47 -6.08
CA TYR A 391 34.85 6.70 -7.01
C TYR A 391 33.58 7.18 -6.31
N ALA A 392 33.58 7.63 -5.07
CA ALA A 392 32.43 8.30 -4.46
C ALA A 392 32.23 9.72 -5.01
N SER A 393 30.98 10.18 -5.05
CA SER A 393 30.62 11.53 -5.50
C SER A 393 31.08 12.63 -4.55
N LYS A 394 31.22 12.29 -3.27
CA LYS A 394 31.75 13.15 -2.22
C LYS A 394 33.01 12.50 -1.67
N SER A 395 34.08 13.28 -1.52
CA SER A 395 35.36 12.81 -0.97
C SER A 395 35.29 12.59 0.53
N ASP A 396 34.48 13.39 1.24
CA ASP A 396 34.22 13.23 2.67
C ASP A 396 33.08 12.25 2.91
N LEU A 397 33.36 11.13 3.56
CA LEU A 397 32.36 10.12 3.90
C LEU A 397 31.36 10.57 4.97
N ALA A 398 31.75 11.50 5.86
CA ALA A 398 30.86 12.00 6.91
C ALA A 398 29.68 12.80 6.33
N SER A 399 29.77 13.18 5.05
CA SER A 399 28.70 13.84 4.31
C SER A 399 27.58 12.89 3.83
N PHE A 400 27.74 11.58 4.02
CA PHE A 400 26.68 10.58 3.88
C PHE A 400 26.11 10.23 5.26
N ASP A 401 24.81 9.95 5.33
CA ASP A 401 24.19 9.51 6.58
C ASP A 401 24.64 8.11 6.99
N TYR A 402 24.91 7.24 6.01
CA TYR A 402 25.40 5.88 6.22
C TYR A 402 26.39 5.46 5.14
N VAL A 403 27.45 4.77 5.57
CA VAL A 403 28.39 4.06 4.69
C VAL A 403 28.17 2.57 4.91
N VAL A 404 27.74 1.85 3.87
CA VAL A 404 27.42 0.42 3.92
C VAL A 404 28.55 -0.39 3.28
N VAL A 405 29.07 -1.35 4.03
CA VAL A 405 30.07 -2.33 3.56
C VAL A 405 29.54 -3.76 3.71
N LYS A 406 30.15 -4.72 3.00
CA LYS A 406 29.72 -6.12 3.03
C LYS A 406 29.89 -6.76 4.41
N ASP A 407 31.07 -6.56 5.01
CA ASP A 407 31.47 -7.14 6.28
C ASP A 407 32.54 -6.26 6.98
N ASN A 408 33.05 -6.74 8.12
CA ASN A 408 34.13 -6.11 8.91
C ASN A 408 35.54 -6.44 8.36
N GLY A 409 35.68 -6.85 7.10
CA GLY A 409 36.98 -7.11 6.50
C GLY A 409 37.90 -5.88 6.44
N GLU A 410 39.12 -6.06 5.94
CA GLU A 410 40.16 -5.00 5.87
C GLU A 410 39.67 -3.70 5.20
N ALA A 411 38.80 -3.83 4.18
CA ALA A 411 38.17 -2.70 3.51
C ALA A 411 37.20 -1.91 4.41
N GLY A 412 36.55 -2.55 5.39
CA GLY A 412 35.71 -1.87 6.38
C GLY A 412 36.52 -1.16 7.45
N VAL A 413 37.63 -1.77 7.92
CA VAL A 413 38.50 -1.19 8.94
C VAL A 413 39.15 0.11 8.47
N SER A 414 39.62 0.14 7.22
CA SER A 414 40.26 1.33 6.62
C SER A 414 39.31 2.52 6.40
N LEU A 415 38.00 2.29 6.45
CA LEU A 415 36.96 3.30 6.31
C LEU A 415 36.45 3.84 7.65
N ARG A 416 36.89 3.28 8.78
CA ARG A 416 36.52 3.78 10.11
C ARG A 416 37.22 5.12 10.37
N GLN A 417 36.44 6.18 10.35
CA GLN A 417 36.87 7.55 10.61
C GLN A 417 35.87 8.22 11.56
N ASP A 418 36.33 9.18 12.35
CA ASP A 418 35.47 9.93 13.26
C ASP A 418 34.35 10.64 12.49
N GLY A 419 33.12 10.49 13.00
CA GLY A 419 31.92 11.08 12.37
C GLY A 419 31.28 10.24 11.26
N VAL A 420 31.94 9.17 10.77
CA VAL A 420 31.38 8.29 9.74
C VAL A 420 30.54 7.19 10.37
N LYS A 421 29.26 7.12 9.98
CA LYS A 421 28.35 6.02 10.37
C LYS A 421 28.54 4.82 9.45
N LEU A 422 29.59 4.05 9.71
CA LEU A 422 29.89 2.81 8.99
C LEU A 422 29.01 1.67 9.51
N VAL A 423 28.28 0.99 8.62
CA VAL A 423 27.42 -0.15 8.94
C VAL A 423 27.62 -1.31 7.97
N HIS A 424 27.28 -2.52 8.41
CA HIS A 424 27.40 -3.73 7.62
C HIS A 424 26.07 -4.13 6.98
N LEU A 425 26.13 -4.92 5.91
CA LEU A 425 24.94 -5.48 5.27
C LEU A 425 24.06 -6.28 6.24
N SER A 426 24.66 -7.04 7.18
CA SER A 426 23.89 -7.76 8.21
C SER A 426 23.04 -6.82 9.06
N TRP A 427 23.62 -5.71 9.52
CA TRP A 427 22.90 -4.68 10.28
C TRP A 427 21.75 -4.07 9.48
N VAL A 428 21.95 -3.79 8.19
CA VAL A 428 20.87 -3.29 7.32
C VAL A 428 19.72 -4.29 7.23
N LYS A 429 20.02 -5.58 7.07
CA LYS A 429 19.01 -6.65 7.04
C LYS A 429 18.28 -6.80 8.37
N ASP A 430 19.00 -6.79 9.49
CA ASP A 430 18.40 -6.86 10.82
C ASP A 430 17.50 -5.66 11.11
N CYS A 431 17.91 -4.45 10.72
CA CYS A 431 17.07 -3.25 10.85
C CYS A 431 15.79 -3.39 10.03
N LEU A 432 15.90 -3.88 8.80
CA LEU A 432 14.74 -4.11 7.93
C LEU A 432 13.78 -5.15 8.52
N ILE A 433 14.30 -6.29 9.00
CA ILE A 433 13.49 -7.34 9.65
C ILE A 433 12.85 -6.83 10.94
N ALA A 434 13.59 -6.06 11.74
CA ALA A 434 13.10 -5.48 12.99
C ALA A 434 12.11 -4.33 12.78
N GLY A 435 12.03 -3.79 11.56
CA GLY A 435 11.19 -2.61 11.25
C GLY A 435 11.67 -1.32 11.92
N ARG A 436 12.90 -1.26 12.42
CA ARG A 436 13.49 -0.09 13.09
C ARG A 436 15.01 -0.08 12.96
N LEU A 437 15.61 1.11 13.05
CA LEU A 437 17.06 1.23 13.14
C LEU A 437 17.54 0.69 14.49
N LEU A 438 18.47 -0.27 14.46
CA LEU A 438 19.07 -0.87 15.64
C LEU A 438 20.32 -0.09 16.06
N SER A 439 20.73 -0.22 17.32
CA SER A 439 21.97 0.38 17.79
C SER A 439 23.14 -0.14 16.95
N MET A 440 24.07 0.75 16.61
CA MET A 440 25.36 0.38 16.04
C MET A 440 26.23 -0.11 17.20
N HIS A 441 26.81 -1.30 17.08
CA HIS A 441 27.72 -1.90 18.06
C HIS A 441 29.14 -1.96 17.50
#